data_AF-A0A956FJS2-F1
#
_entry.id   AF-A0A956FJS2-F1
#
_cell.length_a   1.000
_cell.length_b   1.000
_cell.length_c   1.000
_cell.angle_alpha   90.00
_cell.angle_beta   90.00
_cell.angle_gamma   90.00
#
_symmetry.space_group_name_H-M   'P 1'
#
loop_
_entity.id
_entity.type
_entity.pdbx_description
1 polymer ?
#
loop_
_entity_poly.entity_id
_entity_poly.type
_entity_poly.pdbx_seq_one_letter_code
_entity_poly.pdbx_strand_id
1 'polypeptide(L)'
;MTEPLQLPDLCVPEPGSTTMHRVLSRSLRRAIADFPQVLRLHGRGPCAPDVAEFLRVVGPLVREEPGAIAAAVRRAEVGVWIRCLRPGSAHPIEPMRGLATLLSTIALELARQGVLPGSLRLRRFPLRVTSSAGRLALRVPAGTHALRFESGGVWAEHREGEHPLSLEPDDEAFVELPGTQARLALVDDDPLAALEEHPEKAGNQLDLGGQPVERWRVALGTALSLIEAHAPGFRAEIELVLQQVVPVGWDEHRHMSATIQEAIGTVYLSLHPNPMTMAEALVHEVSHNKISALLELDPVLENPRHEIHASPVRPDPRPLHGVLLAVHAFLPVAALYAAMIDAGHPGSEHPDFRRRLVHVVRGNHEGAEVLRAHARPTALGRQLLDEIAELDLAFMSRWGGTGP
;
A
#
# COMPACT_ATOMS: atom_id res chain seq x y z
N MET A 1 -14.12 24.99 9.49
CA MET A 1 -14.45 23.60 9.85
C MET A 1 -14.36 22.78 8.58
N THR A 2 -13.51 21.76 8.51
CA THR A 2 -13.46 20.86 7.35
C THR A 2 -14.74 20.04 7.28
N GLU A 3 -15.35 19.96 6.10
CA GLU A 3 -16.53 19.13 5.85
C GLU A 3 -16.34 17.68 6.37
N PRO A 4 -17.37 17.04 6.94
CA PRO A 4 -17.30 15.62 7.31
C PRO A 4 -16.82 14.76 6.13
N LEU A 5 -16.00 13.74 6.39
CA LEU A 5 -15.68 12.76 5.35
C LEU A 5 -16.96 11.97 5.04
N GLN A 6 -17.18 11.68 3.76
CA GLN A 6 -18.28 10.82 3.29
C GLN A 6 -17.66 9.68 2.47
N LEU A 7 -18.24 8.49 2.56
CA LEU A 7 -17.80 7.25 1.92
C LEU A 7 -18.95 6.64 1.09
N PRO A 8 -19.41 7.29 0.01
CA PRO A 8 -20.52 6.77 -0.79
C PRO A 8 -20.17 5.49 -1.57
N ASP A 9 -18.89 5.28 -1.89
CA ASP A 9 -18.44 4.26 -2.85
C ASP A 9 -16.98 3.83 -2.61
N LEU A 10 -16.61 3.57 -1.35
CA LEU A 10 -15.25 3.16 -0.98
C LEU A 10 -14.96 1.69 -1.36
N CYS A 11 -15.95 0.80 -1.41
CA CYS A 11 -15.74 -0.57 -1.90
C CYS A 11 -15.61 -0.59 -3.43
N VAL A 12 -16.62 -0.07 -4.14
CA VAL A 12 -16.68 -0.08 -5.61
C VAL A 12 -16.97 1.34 -6.11
N PRO A 13 -15.99 2.03 -6.73
CA PRO A 13 -16.14 3.43 -7.09
C PRO A 13 -17.16 3.64 -8.21
N GLU A 14 -18.04 4.62 -8.04
CA GLU A 14 -18.93 5.08 -9.10
C GLU A 14 -18.14 5.87 -10.17
N PRO A 15 -18.68 6.01 -11.40
CA PRO A 15 -18.07 6.85 -12.43
C PRO A 15 -17.83 8.29 -11.93
N GLY A 16 -16.56 8.73 -11.93
CA GLY A 16 -16.17 10.07 -11.48
C GLY A 16 -16.01 10.22 -9.96
N SER A 17 -15.99 9.11 -9.20
CA SER A 17 -15.78 9.12 -7.76
C SER A 17 -14.54 9.92 -7.34
N THR A 18 -14.65 10.61 -6.20
CA THR A 18 -13.53 11.27 -5.54
C THR A 18 -13.29 10.75 -4.13
N THR A 19 -14.00 9.70 -3.72
CA THR A 19 -13.99 9.19 -2.34
C THR A 19 -12.61 8.75 -1.92
N MET A 20 -11.96 7.89 -2.71
CA MET A 20 -10.61 7.43 -2.38
C MET A 20 -9.58 8.57 -2.37
N HIS A 21 -9.70 9.55 -3.28
CA HIS A 21 -8.85 10.75 -3.27
C HIS A 21 -9.01 11.54 -1.96
N ARG A 22 -10.24 11.73 -1.47
CA ARG A 22 -10.51 12.42 -0.19
C ARG A 22 -9.97 11.63 1.00
N VAL A 23 -10.14 10.30 1.01
CA VAL A 23 -9.60 9.41 2.05
C VAL A 23 -8.08 9.50 2.08
N LEU A 24 -7.41 9.29 0.94
CA LEU A 24 -5.95 9.32 0.84
C LEU A 24 -5.39 10.70 1.20
N SER A 25 -6.03 11.78 0.75
CA SER A 25 -5.63 13.16 1.08
C SER A 25 -5.73 13.45 2.58
N ARG A 26 -6.76 12.95 3.28
CA ARG A 26 -6.88 13.08 4.74
C ARG A 26 -5.86 12.21 5.47
N SER A 27 -5.67 10.96 5.02
CA SER A 27 -4.67 10.04 5.57
C SER A 27 -3.26 10.62 5.46
N LEU A 28 -2.92 11.22 4.31
CA LEU A 28 -1.66 11.93 4.10
C LEU A 28 -1.49 13.11 5.06
N ARG A 29 -2.53 13.94 5.23
CA ARG A 29 -2.51 15.03 6.22
C ARG A 29 -2.29 14.53 7.64
N ARG A 30 -2.86 13.36 7.99
CA ARG A 30 -2.61 12.73 9.29
C ARG A 30 -1.15 12.30 9.43
N ALA A 31 -0.57 11.64 8.44
CA ALA A 31 0.84 11.25 8.46
C ALA A 31 1.78 12.46 8.61
N ILE A 32 1.52 13.56 7.89
CA ILE A 32 2.28 14.82 8.04
C ILE A 32 2.15 15.37 9.47
N ALA A 33 0.95 15.31 10.07
CA ALA A 33 0.70 15.78 11.43
C ALA A 33 1.35 14.90 12.52
N ASP A 34 1.53 13.60 12.26
CA ASP A 34 2.19 12.67 13.17
C ASP A 34 3.73 12.86 13.18
N PHE A 35 4.30 13.37 12.08
CA PHE A 35 5.76 13.50 11.92
C PHE A 35 6.46 14.31 13.03
N PRO A 36 5.98 15.50 13.48
CA PRO A 36 6.57 16.21 14.62
C PRO A 36 6.52 15.42 15.94
N GLN A 37 5.54 14.52 16.11
CA GLN A 37 5.49 13.66 17.29
C GLN A 37 6.55 12.56 17.21
N VAL A 38 6.71 11.92 16.04
CA VAL A 38 7.79 10.96 15.77
C VAL A 38 9.16 11.56 16.09
N LEU A 39 9.45 12.77 15.60
CA LEU A 39 10.70 13.47 15.89
C LEU A 39 10.89 13.77 17.39
N ARG A 40 9.84 14.17 18.10
CA ARG A 40 9.92 14.45 19.55
C ARG A 40 10.20 13.22 20.40
N LEU A 41 9.66 12.07 20.00
CA LEU A 41 9.80 10.80 20.72
C LEU A 41 11.18 10.19 20.50
N HIS A 42 11.62 10.14 19.23
CA HIS A 42 12.79 9.36 18.83
C HIS A 42 14.02 10.23 18.51
N GLY A 43 13.86 11.55 18.42
CA GLY A 43 14.91 12.49 18.05
C GLY A 43 15.83 12.95 19.18
N ARG A 44 15.87 12.23 20.30
CA ARG A 44 16.71 12.56 21.45
C ARG A 44 18.00 11.73 21.46
N GLY A 45 18.91 12.08 22.37
CA GLY A 45 20.13 11.31 22.62
C GLY A 45 20.99 11.22 21.36
N PRO A 46 21.37 10.00 20.92
CA PRO A 46 22.21 9.81 19.74
C PRO A 46 21.68 10.52 18.49
N CYS A 47 20.37 10.49 18.23
CA CYS A 47 19.74 11.04 17.02
C CYS A 47 19.62 12.58 17.01
N ALA A 48 19.84 13.26 18.15
CA ALA A 48 19.58 14.69 18.29
C ALA A 48 20.32 15.58 17.26
N PRO A 49 21.60 15.33 16.90
CA PRO A 49 22.28 16.13 15.88
C PRO A 49 21.64 16.03 14.50
N ASP A 50 21.23 14.82 14.08
CA ASP A 50 20.64 14.58 12.77
C ASP A 50 19.24 15.20 12.67
N VAL A 51 18.45 15.13 13.75
CA VAL A 51 17.14 15.78 13.82
C VAL A 51 17.25 17.30 13.83
N ALA A 52 18.21 17.87 14.56
CA ALA A 52 18.44 19.31 14.57
C ALA A 52 18.83 19.84 13.18
N GLU A 53 19.74 19.13 12.51
CA GLU A 53 20.15 19.45 11.13
C GLU A 53 18.99 19.32 10.14
N PHE A 54 18.22 18.23 10.24
CA PHE A 54 17.05 18.02 9.40
C PHE A 54 16.00 19.12 9.58
N LEU A 55 15.66 19.49 10.82
CA LEU A 55 14.71 20.56 11.09
C LEU A 55 15.21 21.94 10.62
N ARG A 56 16.53 22.18 10.69
CA ARG A 56 17.14 23.41 10.20
C ARG A 56 16.97 23.57 8.69
N VAL A 57 17.14 22.48 7.91
CA VAL A 57 17.07 22.51 6.44
C VAL A 57 15.65 22.32 5.91
N VAL A 58 14.92 21.34 6.45
CA VAL A 58 13.58 20.94 5.95
C VAL A 58 12.45 21.72 6.63
N GLY A 59 12.67 22.25 7.84
CA GLY A 59 11.66 23.01 8.58
C GLY A 59 11.03 24.18 7.80
N PRO A 60 11.82 25.03 7.10
CA PRO A 60 11.28 26.10 6.25
C PRO A 60 10.36 25.60 5.12
N LEU A 61 10.70 24.46 4.50
CA LEU A 61 9.95 23.87 3.38
C LEU A 61 8.51 23.49 3.73
N VAL A 62 8.20 23.26 5.02
CA VAL A 62 6.82 22.99 5.45
C VAL A 62 5.87 24.14 5.10
N ARG A 63 6.37 25.38 5.07
CA ARG A 63 5.58 26.57 4.69
C ARG A 63 5.83 27.00 3.26
N GLU A 64 7.07 26.91 2.80
CA GLU A 64 7.51 27.41 1.48
C GLU A 64 7.12 26.44 0.35
N GLU A 65 7.26 25.12 0.58
CA GLU A 65 7.03 24.07 -0.40
C GLU A 65 6.15 22.92 0.17
N PRO A 66 4.93 23.20 0.67
CA PRO A 66 4.08 22.19 1.31
C PRO A 66 3.72 21.04 0.36
N GLY A 67 3.69 21.29 -0.96
CA GLY A 67 3.46 20.28 -1.98
C GLY A 67 4.59 19.25 -2.05
N ALA A 68 5.85 19.68 -1.95
CA ALA A 68 7.01 18.78 -1.98
C ALA A 68 7.08 17.90 -0.72
N ILE A 69 6.76 18.47 0.45
CA ILE A 69 6.65 17.71 1.70
C ILE A 69 5.53 16.67 1.59
N ALA A 70 4.36 17.06 1.07
CA ALA A 70 3.26 16.12 0.87
C ALA A 70 3.62 15.02 -0.14
N ALA A 71 4.34 15.34 -1.21
CA ALA A 71 4.80 14.38 -2.21
C ALA A 71 5.80 13.37 -1.64
N ALA A 72 6.72 13.81 -0.77
CA ALA A 72 7.67 12.96 -0.06
C ALA A 72 6.97 12.06 0.96
N VAL A 73 6.11 12.61 1.81
CA VAL A 73 5.39 11.83 2.85
C VAL A 73 4.41 10.83 2.25
N ARG A 74 3.88 11.10 1.05
CA ARG A 74 3.01 10.15 0.32
C ARG A 74 3.74 8.88 -0.11
N ARG A 75 5.07 8.89 -0.24
CA ARG A 75 5.82 7.72 -0.71
C ARG A 75 5.65 6.54 0.25
N ALA A 76 5.50 5.33 -0.29
CA ALA A 76 5.34 4.13 0.53
C ALA A 76 6.53 3.95 1.49
N GLU A 77 7.73 4.21 0.98
CA GLU A 77 9.03 4.15 1.67
C GLU A 77 9.23 5.24 2.72
N VAL A 78 8.32 6.21 2.84
CA VAL A 78 8.31 7.23 3.88
C VAL A 78 7.14 7.01 4.85
N GLY A 79 5.93 6.83 4.30
CA GLY A 79 4.70 6.68 5.06
C GLY A 79 4.74 5.49 6.03
N VAL A 80 5.32 4.36 5.61
CA VAL A 80 5.44 3.16 6.48
C VAL A 80 6.24 3.47 7.74
N TRP A 81 7.38 4.17 7.63
CA TRP A 81 8.21 4.51 8.79
C TRP A 81 7.52 5.49 9.73
N ILE A 82 6.77 6.46 9.21
CA ILE A 82 5.98 7.37 10.06
C ILE A 82 4.96 6.56 10.87
N ARG A 83 4.25 5.63 10.23
CA ARG A 83 3.23 4.80 10.88
C ARG A 83 3.84 3.81 11.88
N CYS A 84 4.99 3.22 11.58
CA CYS A 84 5.65 2.29 12.49
C CYS A 84 6.31 3.00 13.69
N LEU A 85 6.77 4.24 13.54
CA LEU A 85 7.40 5.01 14.62
C LEU A 85 6.40 5.77 15.51
N ARG A 86 5.13 5.89 15.13
CA ARG A 86 4.14 6.61 15.95
C ARG A 86 3.81 5.85 17.23
N PRO A 87 3.37 6.54 18.30
CA PRO A 87 2.88 5.89 19.51
C PRO A 87 1.75 4.91 19.23
N GLY A 88 1.82 3.73 19.85
CA GLY A 88 0.77 2.72 19.71
C GLY A 88 0.74 2.01 18.35
N SER A 89 1.82 2.09 17.56
CA SER A 89 2.01 1.21 16.40
C SER A 89 1.79 -0.25 16.80
N ALA A 90 1.04 -0.99 15.98
CA ALA A 90 0.83 -2.43 16.15
C ALA A 90 2.14 -3.21 15.92
N HIS A 91 3.03 -2.65 15.10
CA HIS A 91 4.30 -3.23 14.70
C HIS A 91 5.43 -2.29 15.11
N PRO A 92 5.88 -2.33 16.38
CA PRO A 92 6.98 -1.48 16.83
C PRO A 92 8.29 -1.91 16.18
N ILE A 93 9.07 -0.94 15.73
CA ILE A 93 10.37 -1.11 15.08
C ILE A 93 11.48 -0.50 15.92
N GLU A 94 12.74 -0.84 15.63
CA GLU A 94 13.88 -0.23 16.30
C GLU A 94 13.93 1.29 15.99
N PRO A 95 13.75 2.17 16.99
CA PRO A 95 13.50 3.58 16.71
C PRO A 95 14.66 4.34 16.07
N MET A 96 15.91 4.02 16.41
CA MET A 96 17.07 4.73 15.89
C MET A 96 17.26 4.45 14.39
N ARG A 97 17.20 3.18 13.99
CA ARG A 97 17.21 2.76 12.59
C ARG A 97 16.03 3.34 11.84
N GLY A 98 14.83 3.24 12.41
CA GLY A 98 13.63 3.75 11.75
C GLY A 98 13.70 5.26 11.49
N LEU A 99 14.15 6.04 12.48
CA LEU A 99 14.32 7.48 12.31
C LEU A 99 15.42 7.80 11.29
N ALA A 100 16.55 7.10 11.34
CA ALA A 100 17.62 7.30 10.36
C ALA A 100 17.16 7.01 8.92
N THR A 101 16.40 5.93 8.70
CA THR A 101 15.81 5.63 7.39
C THR A 101 14.82 6.70 6.98
N LEU A 102 13.87 7.06 7.84
CA LEU A 102 12.84 8.05 7.56
C LEU A 102 13.42 9.41 7.13
N LEU A 103 14.40 9.94 7.88
CA LEU A 103 15.05 11.20 7.54
C LEU A 103 15.82 11.10 6.21
N SER A 104 16.52 9.98 5.98
CA SER A 104 17.29 9.76 4.75
C SER A 104 16.39 9.66 3.51
N THR A 105 15.25 8.97 3.61
CA THR A 105 14.31 8.82 2.50
C THR A 105 13.60 10.14 2.19
N ILE A 106 13.20 10.92 3.20
CA ILE A 106 12.65 12.27 2.96
C ILE A 106 13.71 13.18 2.32
N ALA A 107 14.95 13.13 2.82
CA ALA A 107 16.05 13.91 2.25
C ALA A 107 16.29 13.55 0.78
N LEU A 108 16.25 12.26 0.42
CA LEU A 108 16.36 11.80 -0.96
C LEU A 108 15.22 12.34 -1.84
N GLU A 109 13.97 12.25 -1.39
CA GLU A 109 12.84 12.77 -2.17
C GLU A 109 12.93 14.27 -2.41
N LEU A 110 13.34 15.05 -1.40
CA LEU A 110 13.50 16.50 -1.53
C LEU A 110 14.71 16.87 -2.40
N ALA A 111 15.83 16.14 -2.27
CA ALA A 111 17.00 16.30 -3.11
C ALA A 111 16.67 16.05 -4.59
N ARG A 112 16.00 14.95 -4.90
CA ARG A 112 15.59 14.57 -6.27
C ARG A 112 14.57 15.55 -6.86
N GLN A 113 13.69 16.12 -6.03
CA GLN A 113 12.77 17.18 -6.45
C GLN A 113 13.47 18.54 -6.66
N GLY A 114 14.72 18.70 -6.22
CA GLY A 114 15.49 19.93 -6.37
C GLY A 114 15.05 21.07 -5.45
N VAL A 115 14.40 20.74 -4.33
CA VAL A 115 13.77 21.73 -3.44
C VAL A 115 14.51 21.93 -2.11
N LEU A 116 15.64 21.26 -1.88
CA LEU A 116 16.42 21.48 -0.66
C LEU A 116 17.01 22.91 -0.68
N PRO A 117 16.79 23.72 0.37
CA PRO A 117 17.26 25.11 0.41
C PRO A 117 18.76 25.22 0.69
N GLY A 118 19.41 24.10 1.01
CA GLY A 118 20.84 24.00 1.24
C GLY A 118 21.26 22.57 1.57
N SER A 119 22.52 22.41 1.95
CA SER A 119 23.10 21.12 2.33
C SER A 119 22.47 20.55 3.60
N LEU A 120 21.99 19.32 3.51
CA LEU A 120 21.50 18.50 4.63
C LEU A 120 22.45 17.34 4.87
N ARG A 121 23.07 17.30 6.05
CA ARG A 121 24.05 16.25 6.40
C ARG A 121 23.55 15.34 7.51
N LEU A 122 23.38 14.05 7.23
CA LEU A 122 22.92 13.03 8.18
C LEU A 122 24.07 12.08 8.55
N ARG A 123 24.35 11.92 9.84
CA ARG A 123 25.39 11.01 10.38
C ARG A 123 24.87 9.60 10.61
N ARG A 124 23.56 9.44 10.69
CA ARG A 124 22.87 8.14 10.74
C ARG A 124 22.04 7.98 9.50
N PHE A 125 22.19 6.83 8.88
CA PHE A 125 21.56 6.49 7.62
C PHE A 125 21.45 4.96 7.52
N PRO A 126 20.50 4.46 6.73
CA PRO A 126 20.41 3.03 6.43
C PRO A 126 21.53 2.60 5.47
N LEU A 127 21.70 1.29 5.29
CA LEU A 127 22.63 0.74 4.28
C LEU A 127 22.22 1.05 2.84
N ARG A 128 20.93 1.32 2.63
CA ARG A 128 20.34 1.68 1.34
C ARG A 128 19.22 2.68 1.54
N VAL A 129 19.14 3.68 0.67
CA VAL A 129 18.02 4.64 0.61
C VAL A 129 17.30 4.46 -0.73
N THR A 130 15.99 4.25 -0.71
CA THR A 130 15.19 3.91 -1.89
C THR A 130 14.16 4.98 -2.23
N SER A 131 13.79 5.05 -3.51
CA SER A 131 12.69 5.86 -4.03
C SER A 131 12.09 5.19 -5.27
N SER A 132 10.93 4.54 -5.13
CA SER A 132 10.18 3.98 -6.26
C SER A 132 9.78 5.04 -7.29
N ALA A 133 9.44 6.25 -6.83
CA ALA A 133 9.10 7.37 -7.69
C ALA A 133 10.28 7.85 -8.54
N GLY A 134 11.49 7.85 -7.98
CA GLY A 134 12.72 8.16 -8.68
C GLY A 134 13.38 6.97 -9.37
N ARG A 135 12.88 5.75 -9.16
CA ARG A 135 13.57 4.48 -9.47
C ARG A 135 14.99 4.45 -8.90
N LEU A 136 15.16 4.77 -7.62
CA LEU A 136 16.49 4.87 -7.00
C LEU A 136 16.68 3.82 -5.90
N ALA A 137 17.84 3.17 -5.89
CA ALA A 137 18.28 2.27 -4.82
C ALA A 137 19.74 2.57 -4.43
N LEU A 138 19.94 3.64 -3.67
CA LEU A 138 21.27 4.16 -3.33
C LEU A 138 21.92 3.27 -2.26
N ARG A 139 22.82 2.37 -2.65
CA ARG A 139 23.64 1.61 -1.70
C ARG A 139 24.72 2.51 -1.12
N VAL A 140 24.78 2.58 0.21
CA VAL A 140 25.77 3.40 0.91
C VAL A 140 27.09 2.63 1.02
N PRO A 141 28.21 3.16 0.49
CA PRO A 141 29.50 2.48 0.54
C PRO A 141 29.98 2.21 1.98
N ALA A 142 30.73 1.12 2.17
CA ALA A 142 31.33 0.80 3.46
C ALA A 142 32.30 1.90 3.92
N GLY A 143 32.34 2.18 5.22
CA GLY A 143 33.19 3.23 5.79
C GLY A 143 32.66 4.65 5.60
N THR A 144 31.46 4.82 5.02
CA THR A 144 30.73 6.10 5.04
C THR A 144 30.44 6.49 6.49
N HIS A 145 30.62 7.77 6.83
CA HIS A 145 30.34 8.31 8.17
C HIS A 145 29.30 9.43 8.19
N ALA A 146 28.89 9.93 7.01
CA ALA A 146 27.72 10.78 6.81
C ALA A 146 27.21 10.70 5.37
N LEU A 147 25.92 10.95 5.18
CA LEU A 147 25.33 11.26 3.88
C LEU A 147 25.05 12.76 3.81
N ARG A 148 25.42 13.39 2.69
CA ARG A 148 25.11 14.78 2.37
C ARG A 148 24.11 14.82 1.23
N PHE A 149 23.04 15.60 1.38
CA PHE A 149 21.96 15.75 0.42
C PHE A 149 21.86 17.22 0.00
N GLU A 150 21.78 17.47 -1.30
CA GLU A 150 21.50 18.78 -1.90
C GLU A 150 20.54 18.61 -3.07
N SER A 151 19.97 19.71 -3.54
CA SER A 151 19.13 19.69 -4.74
C SER A 151 19.90 19.10 -5.93
N GLY A 152 19.42 17.96 -6.43
CA GLY A 152 20.01 17.22 -7.53
C GLY A 152 21.22 16.34 -7.17
N GLY A 153 21.55 16.13 -5.89
CA GLY A 153 22.72 15.33 -5.53
C GLY A 153 22.70 14.70 -4.14
N VAL A 154 23.40 13.57 -4.03
CA VAL A 154 23.66 12.86 -2.77
C VAL A 154 25.12 12.44 -2.75
N TRP A 155 25.80 12.60 -1.62
CA TRP A 155 27.21 12.22 -1.45
C TRP A 155 27.39 11.37 -0.20
N ALA A 156 28.22 10.34 -0.30
CA ALA A 156 28.74 9.58 0.81
C ALA A 156 30.07 10.21 1.29
N GLU A 157 30.13 10.61 2.55
CA GLU A 157 31.33 11.19 3.15
C GLU A 157 32.19 10.11 3.82
N HIS A 158 33.49 10.13 3.52
CA HIS A 158 34.53 9.27 4.05
C HIS A 158 35.64 10.10 4.71
N ARG A 159 36.59 9.44 5.38
CA ARG A 159 37.74 10.16 5.98
C ARG A 159 38.62 10.85 4.93
N GLU A 160 38.69 10.29 3.73
CA GLU A 160 39.60 10.71 2.66
C GLU A 160 38.95 11.67 1.65
N GLY A 161 37.64 11.93 1.77
CA GLY A 161 36.88 12.77 0.86
C GLY A 161 35.40 12.40 0.81
N GLU A 162 34.72 12.83 -0.24
CA GLU A 162 33.33 12.50 -0.51
C GLU A 162 33.16 11.88 -1.89
N HIS A 163 32.19 10.97 -2.02
CA HIS A 163 31.87 10.28 -3.26
C HIS A 163 30.40 10.53 -3.63
N PRO A 164 30.10 11.03 -4.85
CA PRO A 164 28.72 11.18 -5.29
C PRO A 164 28.05 9.82 -5.43
N LEU A 165 26.79 9.73 -5.01
CA LEU A 165 25.90 8.61 -5.27
C LEU A 165 25.05 8.96 -6.50
N SER A 166 24.95 8.01 -7.44
CA SER A 166 24.19 8.21 -8.68
C SER A 166 22.71 8.42 -8.40
N LEU A 167 22.11 9.46 -8.99
CA LEU A 167 20.66 9.65 -9.04
C LEU A 167 20.06 9.26 -10.40
N GLU A 168 20.82 8.53 -11.22
CA GLU A 168 20.28 7.89 -12.41
C GLU A 168 19.30 6.77 -12.02
N PRO A 169 18.20 6.57 -12.77
CA PRO A 169 17.29 5.47 -12.55
C PRO A 169 18.00 4.11 -12.52
N ASP A 170 17.75 3.36 -11.44
CA ASP A 170 18.14 1.97 -11.24
C ASP A 170 16.97 1.07 -11.67
N ASP A 171 16.91 0.81 -12.98
CA ASP A 171 15.90 -0.06 -13.58
C ASP A 171 16.09 -1.55 -13.20
N GLU A 172 17.20 -1.92 -12.52
CA GLU A 172 17.39 -3.24 -11.92
C GLU A 172 16.73 -3.34 -10.54
N ALA A 173 16.59 -2.22 -9.82
CA ALA A 173 15.90 -2.16 -8.53
C ALA A 173 14.40 -1.86 -8.66
N PHE A 174 14.02 -1.00 -9.60
CA PHE A 174 12.63 -0.60 -9.80
C PHE A 174 12.26 -0.65 -11.28
N VAL A 175 11.57 -1.72 -11.67
CA VAL A 175 11.20 -1.94 -13.06
C VAL A 175 9.88 -1.25 -13.38
N GLU A 176 9.82 -0.55 -14.51
CA GLU A 176 8.58 0.08 -14.97
C GLU A 176 7.53 -0.96 -15.40
N LEU A 177 6.31 -0.77 -14.88
CA LEU A 177 5.14 -1.55 -15.26
C LEU A 177 4.36 -0.86 -16.39
N PRO A 178 3.88 -1.60 -17.41
CA PRO A 178 3.12 -1.02 -18.50
C PRO A 178 1.82 -0.36 -18.01
N GLY A 179 1.55 0.86 -18.49
CA GLY A 179 0.28 1.54 -18.29
C GLY A 179 0.02 2.09 -16.89
N THR A 180 1.02 2.13 -15.99
CA THR A 180 0.86 2.63 -14.61
C THR A 180 2.08 3.41 -14.10
N GLN A 181 1.88 4.28 -13.12
CA GLN A 181 2.97 4.89 -12.35
C GLN A 181 3.60 3.95 -11.30
N ALA A 182 3.00 2.80 -11.04
CA ALA A 182 3.56 1.80 -10.13
C ALA A 182 4.84 1.15 -10.71
N ARG A 183 5.63 0.54 -9.83
CA ARG A 183 6.87 -0.18 -10.17
C ARG A 183 6.80 -1.64 -9.72
N LEU A 184 7.49 -2.53 -10.42
CA LEU A 184 7.89 -3.80 -9.85
C LEU A 184 9.18 -3.57 -9.07
N ALA A 185 9.12 -3.68 -7.75
CA ALA A 185 10.24 -3.42 -6.86
C ALA A 185 11.05 -4.71 -6.63
N LEU A 186 12.30 -4.69 -7.07
CA LEU A 186 13.30 -5.76 -6.88
C LEU A 186 14.25 -5.45 -5.71
N VAL A 187 13.88 -4.46 -4.90
CA VAL A 187 14.41 -4.15 -3.58
C VAL A 187 13.24 -3.94 -2.63
N ASP A 188 13.35 -4.46 -1.42
CA ASP A 188 12.38 -4.19 -0.35
C ASP A 188 13.13 -3.76 0.92
N ASP A 189 12.84 -2.55 1.36
CA ASP A 189 13.35 -1.95 2.61
C ASP A 189 12.21 -1.65 3.59
N ASP A 190 11.01 -2.19 3.33
CA ASP A 190 9.90 -2.12 4.28
C ASP A 190 10.31 -2.76 5.62
N PRO A 191 10.19 -2.06 6.76
CA PRO A 191 10.53 -2.63 8.06
C PRO A 191 9.72 -3.88 8.41
N LEU A 192 8.58 -4.07 7.75
CA LEU A 192 7.61 -5.13 7.99
C LEU A 192 7.62 -6.18 6.86
N ALA A 193 8.58 -6.15 5.92
CA ALA A 193 8.70 -7.13 4.84
C ALA A 193 8.73 -8.59 5.32
N ALA A 194 9.27 -8.83 6.53
CA ALA A 194 9.33 -10.16 7.14
C ALA A 194 8.07 -10.55 7.93
N LEU A 195 7.07 -9.66 8.05
CA LEU A 195 5.83 -9.92 8.79
C LEU A 195 5.01 -10.97 8.06
N GLU A 196 4.68 -12.04 8.77
CA GLU A 196 3.89 -13.15 8.26
C GLU A 196 2.50 -13.13 8.92
N GLU A 197 1.49 -12.64 8.21
CA GLU A 197 0.12 -12.54 8.75
C GLU A 197 -0.71 -13.82 8.54
N HIS A 198 -0.15 -14.83 7.86
CA HIS A 198 -0.84 -16.07 7.52
C HIS A 198 -0.03 -17.31 7.87
N PRO A 199 -0.58 -18.26 8.64
CA PRO A 199 0.14 -19.44 9.15
C PRO A 199 0.58 -20.45 8.07
N GLU A 200 0.17 -20.26 6.81
CA GLU A 200 0.56 -21.10 5.67
C GLU A 200 1.57 -20.42 4.73
N LYS A 201 2.03 -19.19 5.06
CA LYS A 201 3.02 -18.47 4.25
C LYS A 201 4.42 -18.69 4.82
N ALA A 202 5.46 -18.46 4.03
CA ALA A 202 6.85 -18.43 4.51
C ALA A 202 7.39 -17.01 4.29
N GLY A 203 6.92 -16.05 5.09
CA GLY A 203 7.19 -14.61 4.94
C GLY A 203 6.75 -13.98 3.61
N ASN A 204 7.01 -12.67 3.44
CA ASN A 204 6.87 -11.94 2.18
C ASN A 204 8.26 -11.59 1.61
N GLN A 205 9.22 -12.52 1.72
CA GLN A 205 10.56 -12.28 1.21
C GLN A 205 10.52 -12.08 -0.31
N LEU A 206 11.27 -11.09 -0.78
CA LEU A 206 11.38 -10.77 -2.19
C LEU A 206 11.95 -11.97 -2.97
N ASP A 207 11.15 -12.50 -3.89
CA ASP A 207 11.52 -13.60 -4.78
C ASP A 207 10.77 -13.48 -6.11
N LEU A 208 11.51 -13.59 -7.22
CA LEU A 208 10.91 -13.62 -8.57
C LEU A 208 10.36 -15.01 -8.93
N GLY A 209 10.56 -16.02 -8.08
CA GLY A 209 10.11 -17.40 -8.30
C GLY A 209 10.85 -18.08 -9.45
N GLY A 210 12.09 -17.67 -9.72
CA GLY A 210 12.87 -18.11 -10.89
C GLY A 210 12.32 -17.64 -12.25
N GLN A 211 11.32 -16.75 -12.26
CA GLN A 211 10.71 -16.22 -13.48
C GLN A 211 11.42 -14.93 -13.93
N PRO A 212 11.60 -14.70 -15.24
CA PRO A 212 12.21 -13.48 -15.72
C PRO A 212 11.31 -12.28 -15.44
N VAL A 213 11.93 -11.12 -15.16
CA VAL A 213 11.26 -9.84 -14.94
C VAL A 213 10.23 -9.51 -16.03
N GLU A 214 10.54 -9.81 -17.29
CA GLU A 214 9.61 -9.55 -18.39
C GLU A 214 8.28 -10.31 -18.26
N ARG A 215 8.31 -11.53 -17.72
CA ARG A 215 7.08 -12.32 -17.49
C ARG A 215 6.19 -11.65 -16.44
N TRP A 216 6.79 -11.07 -15.40
CA TRP A 216 6.07 -10.26 -14.42
C TRP A 216 5.45 -9.01 -15.04
N ARG A 217 6.23 -8.26 -15.85
CA ARG A 217 5.75 -7.05 -16.54
C ARG A 217 4.56 -7.36 -17.44
N VAL A 218 4.63 -8.42 -18.23
CA VAL A 218 3.55 -8.87 -19.11
C VAL A 218 2.31 -9.27 -18.31
N ALA A 219 2.47 -10.07 -17.24
CA ALA A 219 1.34 -10.53 -16.43
C ALA A 219 0.62 -9.36 -15.72
N LEU A 220 1.37 -8.46 -15.09
CA LEU A 220 0.83 -7.28 -14.41
C LEU A 220 0.22 -6.28 -15.40
N GLY A 221 0.88 -6.05 -16.54
CA GLY A 221 0.33 -5.19 -17.61
C GLY A 221 -0.97 -5.74 -18.21
N THR A 222 -1.07 -7.07 -18.36
CA THR A 222 -2.30 -7.74 -18.80
C THR A 222 -3.41 -7.59 -17.77
N ALA A 223 -3.10 -7.80 -16.49
CA ALA A 223 -4.05 -7.63 -15.40
C ALA A 223 -4.58 -6.19 -15.31
N LEU A 224 -3.70 -5.20 -15.39
CA LEU A 224 -4.07 -3.77 -15.40
C LEU A 224 -4.95 -3.41 -16.60
N SER A 225 -4.65 -3.94 -17.79
CA SER A 225 -5.48 -3.75 -18.99
C SER A 225 -6.89 -4.35 -18.83
N LEU A 226 -7.01 -5.52 -18.21
CA LEU A 226 -8.31 -6.13 -17.92
C LEU A 226 -9.14 -5.27 -16.95
N ILE A 227 -8.49 -4.74 -15.90
CA ILE A 227 -9.15 -3.86 -14.92
C ILE A 227 -9.54 -2.53 -15.58
N GLU A 228 -8.70 -1.96 -16.44
CA GLU A 228 -9.01 -0.73 -17.17
C GLU A 228 -10.24 -0.89 -18.07
N ALA A 229 -10.33 -2.00 -18.80
CA ALA A 229 -11.42 -2.26 -19.73
C ALA A 229 -12.78 -2.48 -19.03
N HIS A 230 -12.79 -3.07 -17.83
CA HIS A 230 -14.03 -3.54 -17.19
C HIS A 230 -14.35 -2.88 -15.84
N ALA A 231 -13.39 -2.19 -15.23
CA ALA A 231 -13.55 -1.45 -13.98
C ALA A 231 -12.72 -0.14 -14.00
N PRO A 232 -12.96 0.78 -14.94
CA PRO A 232 -12.14 1.99 -15.11
C PRO A 232 -12.12 2.90 -13.88
N GLY A 233 -13.21 2.94 -13.10
CA GLY A 233 -13.23 3.65 -11.81
C GLY A 233 -12.21 3.07 -10.83
N PHE A 234 -12.19 1.75 -10.66
CA PHE A 234 -11.23 1.07 -9.80
C PHE A 234 -9.80 1.17 -10.36
N ARG A 235 -9.64 1.12 -11.68
CA ARG A 235 -8.35 1.37 -12.35
C ARG A 235 -7.77 2.74 -11.97
N ALA A 236 -8.59 3.79 -11.89
CA ALA A 236 -8.15 5.12 -11.46
C ALA A 236 -7.73 5.14 -9.98
N GLU A 237 -8.39 4.36 -9.12
CA GLU A 237 -7.98 4.19 -7.73
C GLU A 237 -6.65 3.42 -7.59
N ILE A 238 -6.40 2.43 -8.46
CA ILE A 238 -5.08 1.77 -8.54
C ILE A 238 -3.99 2.80 -8.84
N GLU A 239 -4.17 3.68 -9.85
CA GLU A 239 -3.18 4.74 -10.12
C GLU A 239 -2.99 5.71 -8.96
N LEU A 240 -4.05 5.94 -8.18
CA LEU A 240 -3.99 6.84 -7.04
C LEU A 240 -3.22 6.23 -5.87
N VAL A 241 -3.40 4.92 -5.63
CA VAL A 241 -2.97 4.26 -4.39
C VAL A 241 -1.68 3.46 -4.59
N LEU A 242 -1.60 2.64 -5.63
CA LEU A 242 -0.49 1.70 -5.84
C LEU A 242 0.78 2.42 -6.28
N GLN A 243 1.88 2.17 -5.59
CA GLN A 243 3.21 2.71 -5.92
C GLN A 243 4.18 1.60 -6.32
N GLN A 244 4.07 0.43 -5.69
CA GLN A 244 4.95 -0.69 -5.99
C GLN A 244 4.31 -2.06 -5.74
N VAL A 245 4.73 -3.02 -6.56
CA VAL A 245 4.47 -4.45 -6.42
C VAL A 245 5.80 -5.12 -6.08
N VAL A 246 5.85 -5.86 -4.98
CA VAL A 246 7.02 -6.65 -4.58
C VAL A 246 6.75 -8.12 -4.94
N PRO A 247 7.60 -8.77 -5.74
CA PRO A 247 7.42 -10.18 -6.10
C PRO A 247 7.80 -11.07 -4.91
N VAL A 248 6.96 -12.07 -4.59
CA VAL A 248 7.18 -13.02 -3.47
C VAL A 248 7.08 -14.48 -3.90
N GLY A 249 7.48 -14.78 -5.13
CA GLY A 249 7.60 -16.12 -5.68
C GLY A 249 6.71 -16.36 -6.90
N TRP A 250 6.62 -17.62 -7.32
CA TRP A 250 5.78 -18.08 -8.43
C TRP A 250 5.24 -19.47 -8.11
N ASP A 251 3.99 -19.72 -8.48
CA ASP A 251 3.39 -21.05 -8.44
C ASP A 251 2.41 -21.22 -9.62
N GLU A 252 2.29 -22.43 -10.14
CA GLU A 252 1.47 -22.73 -11.31
C GLU A 252 -0.04 -22.82 -11.00
N HIS A 253 -0.39 -23.08 -9.74
CA HIS A 253 -1.75 -23.38 -9.31
C HIS A 253 -2.24 -22.48 -8.19
N ARG A 254 -1.32 -22.00 -7.35
CA ARG A 254 -1.61 -21.17 -6.18
C ARG A 254 -1.14 -19.75 -6.44
N HIS A 255 -1.85 -18.81 -5.82
CA HIS A 255 -1.42 -17.42 -5.77
C HIS A 255 -1.36 -16.96 -4.33
N MET A 256 -0.30 -16.24 -4.01
CA MET A 256 -0.06 -15.67 -2.69
C MET A 256 0.02 -14.16 -2.85
N SER A 257 -0.74 -13.45 -2.04
CA SER A 257 -0.73 -11.99 -2.02
C SER A 257 -0.80 -11.49 -0.59
N ALA A 258 -0.22 -10.32 -0.33
CA ALA A 258 -0.33 -9.66 0.97
C ALA A 258 -0.23 -8.14 0.85
N THR A 259 -0.86 -7.46 1.80
CA THR A 259 -0.74 -6.02 2.04
C THR A 259 -0.56 -5.81 3.53
N ILE A 260 0.34 -4.92 3.92
CA ILE A 260 0.59 -4.56 5.31
C ILE A 260 -0.09 -3.22 5.58
N GLN A 261 -0.83 -3.11 6.68
CA GLN A 261 -1.68 -1.94 6.96
C GLN A 261 -0.87 -0.63 6.97
N GLU A 262 0.35 -0.65 7.53
CA GLU A 262 1.25 0.50 7.57
C GLU A 262 1.90 0.83 6.22
N ALA A 263 1.96 -0.12 5.29
CA ALA A 263 2.70 -0.01 4.02
C ALA A 263 1.82 0.49 2.85
N ILE A 264 1.03 1.54 3.07
CA ILE A 264 0.09 2.05 2.06
C ILE A 264 0.83 2.43 0.77
N GLY A 265 0.46 1.77 -0.33
CA GLY A 265 1.04 1.89 -1.66
C GLY A 265 1.90 0.70 -2.09
N THR A 266 2.15 -0.26 -1.19
CA THR A 266 2.89 -1.50 -1.46
C THR A 266 1.94 -2.68 -1.48
N VAL A 267 2.12 -3.58 -2.45
CA VAL A 267 1.49 -4.90 -2.46
C VAL A 267 2.52 -5.99 -2.73
N TYR A 268 2.37 -7.14 -2.09
CA TYR A 268 3.21 -8.32 -2.29
C TYR A 268 2.41 -9.34 -3.08
N LEU A 269 2.96 -9.84 -4.19
CA LEU A 269 2.28 -10.78 -5.07
C LEU A 269 3.22 -11.91 -5.47
N SER A 270 2.73 -13.15 -5.54
CA SER A 270 3.37 -14.20 -6.32
C SER A 270 2.91 -14.13 -7.77
N LEU A 271 3.74 -14.54 -8.71
CA LEU A 271 3.35 -14.61 -10.11
C LEU A 271 2.48 -15.86 -10.33
N HIS A 272 1.43 -15.69 -11.13
CA HIS A 272 0.55 -16.78 -11.53
C HIS A 272 0.30 -16.71 -13.05
N PRO A 273 0.22 -17.86 -13.77
CA PRO A 273 0.06 -17.86 -15.22
C PRO A 273 -1.33 -17.39 -15.70
N ASN A 274 -2.37 -17.46 -14.85
CA ASN A 274 -3.72 -17.01 -15.21
C ASN A 274 -3.85 -15.47 -15.02
N PRO A 275 -4.15 -14.70 -16.10
CA PRO A 275 -4.33 -13.26 -16.01
C PRO A 275 -5.45 -12.81 -15.06
N MET A 276 -6.53 -13.59 -14.97
CA MET A 276 -7.62 -13.27 -14.05
C MET A 276 -7.18 -13.36 -12.60
N THR A 277 -6.36 -14.34 -12.24
CA THR A 277 -5.80 -14.44 -10.88
C THR A 277 -4.95 -13.22 -10.53
N MET A 278 -4.14 -12.72 -11.46
CA MET A 278 -3.34 -11.50 -11.26
C MET A 278 -4.22 -10.24 -11.16
N ALA A 279 -5.29 -10.15 -11.96
CA ALA A 279 -6.25 -9.04 -11.89
C ALA A 279 -7.02 -9.05 -10.56
N GLU A 280 -7.48 -10.23 -10.13
CA GLU A 280 -8.15 -10.44 -8.86
C GLU A 280 -7.28 -10.00 -7.69
N ALA A 281 -6.01 -10.40 -7.71
CA ALA A 281 -5.05 -10.07 -6.68
C ALA A 281 -4.76 -8.57 -6.60
N LEU A 282 -4.57 -7.89 -7.73
CA LEU A 282 -4.38 -6.44 -7.74
C LEU A 282 -5.60 -5.69 -7.18
N VAL A 283 -6.81 -6.07 -7.58
CA VAL A 283 -8.04 -5.47 -7.03
C VAL A 283 -8.16 -5.74 -5.54
N HIS A 284 -7.88 -6.95 -5.10
CA HIS A 284 -7.94 -7.37 -3.70
C HIS A 284 -6.94 -6.60 -2.83
N GLU A 285 -5.66 -6.61 -3.18
CA GLU A 285 -4.60 -5.99 -2.38
C GLU A 285 -4.66 -4.46 -2.40
N VAL A 286 -5.07 -3.85 -3.52
CA VAL A 286 -5.32 -2.41 -3.55
C VAL A 286 -6.53 -2.07 -2.66
N SER A 287 -7.54 -2.93 -2.57
CA SER A 287 -8.65 -2.73 -1.63
C SER A 287 -8.18 -2.77 -0.18
N HIS A 288 -7.20 -3.60 0.18
CA HIS A 288 -6.56 -3.54 1.50
C HIS A 288 -5.83 -2.21 1.73
N ASN A 289 -5.15 -1.68 0.72
CA ASN A 289 -4.55 -0.34 0.81
C ASN A 289 -5.60 0.77 0.98
N LYS A 290 -6.74 0.68 0.29
CA LYS A 290 -7.86 1.64 0.40
C LYS A 290 -8.39 1.71 1.84
N ILE A 291 -8.73 0.55 2.43
CA ILE A 291 -9.24 0.51 3.81
C ILE A 291 -8.15 0.83 4.84
N SER A 292 -6.88 0.49 4.58
CA SER A 292 -5.77 0.90 5.44
C SER A 292 -5.65 2.43 5.52
N ALA A 293 -5.87 3.14 4.41
CA ALA A 293 -5.90 4.60 4.41
C ALA A 293 -7.09 5.17 5.22
N LEU A 294 -8.24 4.49 5.21
CA LEU A 294 -9.38 4.85 6.07
C LEU A 294 -9.08 4.60 7.55
N LEU A 295 -8.41 3.48 7.88
CA LEU A 295 -8.04 3.12 9.26
C LEU A 295 -7.07 4.11 9.91
N GLU A 296 -6.34 4.89 9.11
CA GLU A 296 -5.54 6.03 9.61
C GLU A 296 -6.40 7.19 10.15
N LEU A 297 -7.68 7.22 9.80
CA LEU A 297 -8.61 8.30 10.13
C LEU A 297 -9.68 7.87 11.14
N ASP A 298 -10.13 6.63 11.04
CA ASP A 298 -11.25 6.11 11.81
C ASP A 298 -11.07 4.59 12.02
N PRO A 299 -11.28 4.03 13.22
CA PRO A 299 -11.11 2.60 13.47
C PRO A 299 -12.15 1.72 12.77
N VAL A 300 -13.19 2.31 12.18
CA VAL A 300 -14.34 1.70 11.47
C VAL A 300 -15.26 0.90 12.40
N LEU A 301 -14.69 0.06 13.26
CA LEU A 301 -15.39 -0.76 14.24
C LEU A 301 -14.92 -0.43 15.66
N GLU A 302 -15.86 -0.43 16.60
CA GLU A 302 -15.63 -0.31 18.04
C GLU A 302 -15.58 -1.69 18.72
N ASN A 303 -15.72 -2.77 17.94
CA ASN A 303 -15.65 -4.15 18.45
C ASN A 303 -14.29 -4.44 19.12
N PRO A 304 -14.26 -5.07 20.29
CA PRO A 304 -13.02 -5.56 20.88
C PRO A 304 -12.32 -6.60 20.00
N ARG A 305 -10.99 -6.53 19.87
CA ARG A 305 -10.22 -7.47 19.02
C ARG A 305 -10.17 -8.93 19.53
N HIS A 306 -10.64 -9.20 20.74
CA HIS A 306 -10.72 -10.56 21.29
C HIS A 306 -12.06 -11.27 20.99
N GLU A 307 -13.08 -10.54 20.49
CA GLU A 307 -14.31 -11.16 20.00
C GLU A 307 -14.02 -11.86 18.65
N ILE A 308 -14.16 -13.19 18.61
CA ILE A 308 -13.90 -14.00 17.41
C ILE A 308 -15.20 -14.46 16.76
N HIS A 309 -15.23 -14.43 15.42
CA HIS A 309 -16.39 -14.76 14.60
C HIS A 309 -16.00 -15.70 13.46
N ALA A 310 -16.98 -16.41 12.91
CA ALA A 310 -16.79 -17.19 11.69
C ALA A 310 -16.32 -16.28 10.54
N SER A 311 -15.50 -16.84 9.65
CA SER A 311 -14.91 -16.12 8.52
C SER A 311 -15.23 -16.85 7.21
N PRO A 312 -15.67 -16.14 6.15
CA PRO A 312 -15.96 -16.78 4.87
C PRO A 312 -14.70 -17.22 4.11
N VAL A 313 -13.55 -16.65 4.45
CA VAL A 313 -12.28 -16.84 3.71
C VAL A 313 -11.26 -17.70 4.47
N ARG A 314 -11.55 -18.05 5.72
CA ARG A 314 -10.64 -18.82 6.58
C ARG A 314 -11.43 -19.85 7.40
N PRO A 315 -10.89 -21.07 7.59
CA PRO A 315 -11.55 -22.08 8.41
C PRO A 315 -11.53 -21.73 9.90
N ASP A 316 -10.55 -20.95 10.36
CA ASP A 316 -10.43 -20.53 11.75
C ASP A 316 -11.20 -19.22 12.04
N PRO A 317 -11.88 -19.12 13.20
CA PRO A 317 -12.53 -17.89 13.64
C PRO A 317 -11.52 -16.77 13.83
N ARG A 318 -11.92 -15.53 13.51
CA ARG A 318 -11.04 -14.36 13.64
C ARG A 318 -11.80 -13.12 14.11
N PRO A 319 -11.10 -12.07 14.55
CA PRO A 319 -11.74 -10.82 14.93
C PRO A 319 -12.60 -10.24 13.80
N LEU A 320 -13.67 -9.54 14.16
CA LEU A 320 -14.61 -8.97 13.18
C LEU A 320 -13.92 -8.04 12.16
N HIS A 321 -12.82 -7.40 12.56
CA HIS A 321 -11.95 -6.61 11.70
C HIS A 321 -11.43 -7.41 10.50
N GLY A 322 -11.05 -8.67 10.71
CA GLY A 322 -10.64 -9.54 9.62
C GLY A 322 -11.78 -9.79 8.64
N VAL A 323 -12.99 -10.04 9.15
CA VAL A 323 -14.19 -10.26 8.33
C VAL A 323 -14.47 -9.03 7.46
N LEU A 324 -14.44 -7.84 8.06
CA LEU A 324 -14.57 -6.56 7.34
C LEU A 324 -13.52 -6.43 6.22
N LEU A 325 -12.24 -6.65 6.53
CA LEU A 325 -11.16 -6.57 5.55
C LEU A 325 -11.39 -7.50 4.35
N ALA A 326 -11.85 -8.73 4.59
CA ALA A 326 -12.10 -9.68 3.52
C ALA A 326 -13.29 -9.29 2.64
N VAL A 327 -14.43 -8.94 3.23
CA VAL A 327 -15.61 -8.53 2.46
C VAL A 327 -15.30 -7.28 1.64
N HIS A 328 -14.66 -6.28 2.26
CA HIS A 328 -14.23 -5.06 1.58
C HIS A 328 -13.35 -5.34 0.35
N ALA A 329 -12.42 -6.31 0.45
CA ALA A 329 -11.50 -6.62 -0.63
C ALA A 329 -12.09 -7.50 -1.75
N PHE A 330 -13.10 -8.32 -1.44
CA PHE A 330 -13.72 -9.23 -2.41
C PHE A 330 -14.98 -8.66 -3.09
N LEU A 331 -15.58 -7.57 -2.58
CA LEU A 331 -16.66 -6.87 -3.29
C LEU A 331 -16.24 -6.29 -4.66
N PRO A 332 -15.14 -5.52 -4.79
CA PRO A 332 -14.70 -5.03 -6.09
C PRO A 332 -14.20 -6.14 -7.02
N VAL A 333 -13.77 -7.28 -6.47
CA VAL A 333 -13.51 -8.49 -7.25
C VAL A 333 -14.81 -8.99 -7.90
N ALA A 334 -15.90 -9.15 -7.14
CA ALA A 334 -17.19 -9.54 -7.69
C ALA A 334 -17.68 -8.55 -8.76
N ALA A 335 -17.47 -7.25 -8.54
CA ALA A 335 -17.81 -6.20 -9.50
C ALA A 335 -17.05 -6.35 -10.83
N LEU A 336 -15.74 -6.63 -10.78
CA LEU A 336 -14.93 -6.88 -11.98
C LEU A 336 -15.46 -8.07 -12.79
N TYR A 337 -15.71 -9.21 -12.13
CA TYR A 337 -16.26 -10.40 -12.79
C TYR A 337 -17.63 -10.13 -13.42
N ALA A 338 -18.52 -9.44 -12.69
CA ALA A 338 -19.84 -9.09 -13.19
C ALA A 338 -19.75 -8.19 -14.43
N ALA A 339 -18.91 -7.15 -14.39
CA ALA A 339 -18.70 -6.24 -15.52
C ALA A 339 -18.12 -6.96 -16.75
N MET A 340 -17.22 -7.92 -16.55
CA MET A 340 -16.68 -8.75 -17.65
C MET A 340 -17.75 -9.65 -18.29
N ILE A 341 -18.62 -10.26 -17.49
CA ILE A 341 -19.76 -11.05 -18.00
C ILE A 341 -20.71 -10.16 -18.80
N ASP A 342 -21.01 -8.97 -18.28
CA ASP A 342 -21.93 -8.02 -18.91
C ASP A 342 -21.40 -7.48 -20.24
N ALA A 343 -20.08 -7.31 -20.33
CA ALA A 343 -19.39 -6.96 -21.56
C ALA A 343 -19.23 -8.13 -22.55
N GLY A 344 -19.68 -9.35 -22.20
CA GLY A 344 -19.50 -10.53 -23.04
C GLY A 344 -18.04 -10.93 -23.23
N HIS A 345 -17.18 -10.71 -22.23
CA HIS A 345 -15.76 -11.05 -22.32
C HIS A 345 -15.60 -12.55 -22.64
N PRO A 346 -14.76 -12.96 -23.60
CA PRO A 346 -14.65 -14.36 -24.03
C PRO A 346 -14.35 -15.35 -22.89
N GLY A 347 -13.51 -14.94 -21.92
CA GLY A 347 -13.20 -15.77 -20.75
C GLY A 347 -14.42 -16.07 -19.84
N SER A 348 -15.51 -15.31 -19.95
CA SER A 348 -16.72 -15.50 -19.16
C SER A 348 -17.60 -16.68 -19.62
N GLU A 349 -17.31 -17.23 -20.81
CA GLU A 349 -17.92 -18.46 -21.31
C GLU A 349 -17.38 -19.69 -20.60
N HIS A 350 -16.18 -19.62 -20.02
CA HIS A 350 -15.58 -20.74 -19.31
C HIS A 350 -16.34 -21.00 -17.99
N PRO A 351 -16.76 -22.26 -17.70
CA PRO A 351 -17.52 -22.57 -16.49
C PRO A 351 -16.82 -22.16 -15.18
N ASP A 352 -15.49 -22.25 -15.13
CA ASP A 352 -14.71 -21.81 -13.96
C ASP A 352 -14.84 -20.32 -13.67
N PHE A 353 -15.00 -19.48 -14.69
CA PHE A 353 -15.15 -18.04 -14.51
C PHE A 353 -16.42 -17.71 -13.72
N ARG A 354 -17.55 -18.33 -14.12
CA ARG A 354 -18.83 -18.17 -13.42
C ARG A 354 -18.83 -18.84 -12.06
N ARG A 355 -18.21 -20.02 -11.91
CA ARG A 355 -18.03 -20.68 -10.60
C ARG A 355 -17.26 -19.79 -9.63
N ARG A 356 -16.18 -19.15 -10.09
CA ARG A 356 -15.38 -18.24 -9.27
C ARG A 356 -16.21 -17.03 -8.81
N LEU A 357 -16.97 -16.39 -9.70
CA LEU A 357 -17.87 -15.30 -9.32
C LEU A 357 -18.89 -15.74 -8.24
N VAL A 358 -19.58 -16.87 -8.45
CA VAL A 358 -20.56 -17.38 -7.48
C VAL A 358 -19.90 -17.67 -6.13
N HIS A 359 -18.70 -18.24 -6.13
CA HIS A 359 -17.93 -18.48 -4.91
C HIS A 359 -17.61 -17.18 -4.16
N VAL A 360 -17.10 -16.16 -4.87
CA VAL A 360 -16.81 -14.84 -4.28
C VAL A 360 -18.08 -14.18 -3.73
N VAL A 361 -19.18 -14.20 -4.49
CA VAL A 361 -20.45 -13.60 -4.07
C VAL A 361 -21.01 -14.27 -2.82
N ARG A 362 -20.98 -15.61 -2.74
CA ARG A 362 -21.40 -16.33 -1.53
C ARG A 362 -20.51 -16.05 -0.32
N GLY A 363 -19.19 -16.02 -0.52
CA GLY A 363 -18.26 -15.67 0.56
C GLY A 363 -18.46 -14.24 1.07
N ASN A 364 -18.70 -13.28 0.17
CA ASN A 364 -19.05 -11.91 0.55
C ASN A 364 -20.35 -11.87 1.37
N HIS A 365 -21.36 -12.62 0.96
CA HIS A 365 -22.64 -12.68 1.67
C HIS A 365 -22.52 -13.25 3.07
N GLU A 366 -21.84 -14.39 3.21
CA GLU A 366 -21.56 -14.98 4.53
C GLU A 366 -20.83 -13.99 5.45
N GLY A 367 -19.83 -13.26 4.93
CA GLY A 367 -19.15 -12.22 5.69
C GLY A 367 -20.02 -11.01 6.02
N ALA A 368 -20.85 -10.57 5.06
CA ALA A 368 -21.76 -9.43 5.23
C ALA A 368 -22.85 -9.73 6.28
N GLU A 369 -23.38 -10.95 6.32
CA GLU A 369 -24.31 -11.39 7.38
C GLU A 369 -23.65 -11.33 8.77
N VAL A 370 -22.41 -11.80 8.89
CA VAL A 370 -21.65 -11.71 10.15
C VAL A 370 -21.44 -10.25 10.57
N LEU A 371 -21.08 -9.37 9.63
CA LEU A 371 -20.94 -7.94 9.91
C LEU A 371 -22.27 -7.31 10.34
N ARG A 372 -23.37 -7.59 9.62
CA ARG A 372 -24.71 -7.07 9.95
C ARG A 372 -25.18 -7.51 11.33
N ALA A 373 -24.86 -8.74 11.74
CA ALA A 373 -25.24 -9.29 13.03
C ALA A 373 -24.41 -8.76 14.21
N HIS A 374 -23.14 -8.41 13.99
CA HIS A 374 -22.18 -8.22 15.09
C HIS A 374 -21.41 -6.90 15.10
N ALA A 375 -21.43 -6.13 14.01
CA ALA A 375 -20.65 -4.89 13.93
C ALA A 375 -21.19 -3.82 14.88
N ARG A 376 -20.26 -3.18 15.60
CA ARG A 376 -20.45 -1.93 16.34
C ARG A 376 -19.70 -0.84 15.59
N PRO A 377 -20.26 -0.28 14.50
CA PRO A 377 -19.53 0.66 13.67
C PRO A 377 -19.42 2.06 14.31
N THR A 378 -18.35 2.77 13.96
CA THR A 378 -18.27 4.23 14.12
C THR A 378 -19.24 4.93 13.16
N ALA A 379 -19.27 6.27 13.14
CA ALA A 379 -20.09 7.00 12.18
C ALA A 379 -19.62 6.79 10.72
N LEU A 380 -18.31 6.80 10.46
CA LEU A 380 -17.77 6.47 9.13
C LEU A 380 -17.91 4.98 8.82
N GLY A 381 -17.72 4.13 9.83
CA GLY A 381 -17.91 2.69 9.65
C GLY A 381 -19.34 2.31 9.27
N ARG A 382 -20.37 3.06 9.72
CA ARG A 382 -21.75 2.85 9.25
C ARG A 382 -21.88 3.06 7.75
N GLN A 383 -21.32 4.16 7.22
CA GLN A 383 -21.38 4.43 5.77
C GLN A 383 -20.74 3.30 4.96
N LEU A 384 -19.58 2.79 5.41
CA LEU A 384 -18.93 1.67 4.75
C LEU A 384 -19.75 0.38 4.84
N LEU A 385 -20.34 0.08 6.00
CA LEU A 385 -21.18 -1.12 6.15
C LEU A 385 -22.48 -1.02 5.37
N ASP A 386 -23.04 0.17 5.20
CA ASP A 386 -24.23 0.41 4.38
C ASP A 386 -23.92 0.13 2.90
N GLU A 387 -22.78 0.62 2.38
CA GLU A 387 -22.31 0.30 1.02
C GLU A 387 -22.07 -1.22 0.84
N ILE A 388 -21.41 -1.86 1.81
CA ILE A 388 -21.19 -3.31 1.81
C ILE A 388 -22.53 -4.06 1.73
N ALA A 389 -23.51 -3.67 2.54
CA ALA A 389 -24.81 -4.32 2.58
C ALA A 389 -25.60 -4.14 1.28
N GLU A 390 -25.53 -2.96 0.67
CA GLU A 390 -26.17 -2.68 -0.62
C GLU A 390 -25.56 -3.54 -1.74
N LEU A 391 -24.24 -3.54 -1.85
CA LEU A 391 -23.52 -4.30 -2.87
C LEU A 391 -23.69 -5.82 -2.69
N ASP A 392 -23.59 -6.32 -1.45
CA ASP A 392 -23.84 -7.73 -1.10
C ASP A 392 -25.20 -8.19 -1.62
N LEU A 393 -26.28 -7.50 -1.22
CA LEU A 393 -27.64 -7.88 -1.59
C LEU A 393 -27.85 -7.81 -3.11
N ALA A 394 -27.30 -6.79 -3.78
CA ALA A 394 -27.37 -6.67 -5.23
C ALA A 394 -26.67 -7.83 -5.95
N PHE A 395 -25.45 -8.19 -5.52
CA PHE A 395 -24.72 -9.31 -6.09
C PHE A 395 -25.38 -10.65 -5.80
N MET A 396 -25.86 -10.87 -4.57
CA MET A 396 -26.57 -12.09 -4.20
C MET A 396 -27.88 -12.27 -4.95
N SER A 397 -28.66 -11.21 -5.15
CA SER A 397 -29.89 -11.28 -5.95
C SER A 397 -29.62 -11.68 -7.40
N ARG A 398 -28.48 -11.26 -7.95
CA ARG A 398 -28.15 -11.46 -9.37
C ARG A 398 -27.36 -12.74 -9.64
N TRP A 399 -26.45 -13.10 -8.75
CA TRP A 399 -25.46 -14.16 -8.93
C TRP A 399 -25.46 -15.21 -7.81
N GLY A 400 -26.24 -15.01 -6.75
CA GLY A 400 -26.37 -15.95 -5.63
C GLY A 400 -27.18 -17.21 -5.95
N GLY A 401 -27.85 -17.23 -7.12
CA GLY A 401 -28.67 -18.34 -7.62
C GLY A 401 -28.01 -19.71 -7.47
N THR A 402 -28.83 -20.66 -7.01
CA THR A 402 -28.50 -22.06 -6.69
C THR A 402 -27.68 -22.70 -7.80
N GLY A 403 -26.64 -23.47 -7.44
CA GLY A 403 -25.72 -24.07 -8.41
C GLY A 403 -26.41 -24.96 -9.44
N PRO A 404 -25.67 -25.52 -10.42
CA PRO A 404 -26.14 -26.74 -11.07
C PRO A 404 -26.52 -27.81 -10.03
#